data_AF-A0A1H9PB65-F1
#
_entry.id   AF-A0A1H9PB65-F1
#
_cell.length_a   1.000
_cell.length_b   1.000
_cell.length_c   1.000
_cell.angle_alpha   90.00
_cell.angle_beta   90.00
_cell.angle_gamma   90.00
#
_symmetry.space_group_name_H-M   'P 1'
#
loop_
_entity.id
_entity.type
_entity.pdbx_description
1 polymer ?
#
loop_
_entity_poly.entity_id
_entity_poly.type
_entity_poly.pdbx_seq_one_letter_code
_entity_poly.pdbx_strand_id
1 'polypeptide(L)'
;MKLHALSGVDLGPAFHAVVDAIAAVVPAPRYPHLPVFLDDLPDSSARVDLMRLAVLVALERVGGTVHPVPVTNPFGYLPDHGWLVSREESPPALTFLDDETMPRERTATVVGGPDGAVRITVGEARFEFEPPAEEECRRLLGAGARGAALSFPVFPAAGPSLLARGNAPDEIVLWRLGLPTAWFRLPGPVLAATYVSQSHLDALITLVEVDGELLVHVTGDGDTGLVKLRTPIDFEVAEHDLSPLYLHCVESWDIGVYFLRAGEWWHLRWSPGHVLLEPSNSKLHQPDTFPFHTKLDGAGIGLRGTSISYAWDRGTAWEVTGTDWEDTLIPVPPEEEALHLTKAGGGPVLLTREGSVVRARTRDTVHTVVEFDGPVLLHHGLPWVAVQRSPHLVEIIDVATGAVLHRLDTA
;
A
#
# COMPACT_ATOMS: atom_id res chain seq x y z
N MET A 1 7.89 23.30 5.58
CA MET A 1 7.46 22.08 4.87
C MET A 1 7.96 20.90 5.69
N LYS A 2 7.09 20.07 6.25
CA LYS A 2 7.52 18.86 6.99
C LYS A 2 7.73 17.75 5.96
N LEU A 3 8.88 17.08 6.00
CA LEU A 3 9.12 15.86 5.24
C LEU A 3 8.16 14.79 5.78
N HIS A 4 7.18 14.35 4.98
CA HIS A 4 6.24 13.30 5.39
C HIS A 4 6.91 11.92 5.40
N ALA A 5 8.03 11.71 4.70
CA ALA A 5 8.80 10.47 4.73
C ALA A 5 9.60 10.27 6.03
N LEU A 6 9.87 11.32 6.81
CA LEU A 6 10.73 11.27 8.01
C LEU A 6 10.07 11.84 9.29
N SER A 7 8.76 12.06 9.31
CA SER A 7 8.11 12.62 10.49
C SER A 7 8.33 11.71 11.71
N GLY A 8 9.19 12.13 12.65
CA GLY A 8 9.46 11.42 13.91
C GLY A 8 10.73 10.57 13.96
N VAL A 9 11.55 10.52 12.90
CA VAL A 9 12.81 9.74 12.88
C VAL A 9 13.99 10.63 12.48
N ASP A 10 14.98 10.78 13.36
CA ASP A 10 16.26 11.42 13.03
C ASP A 10 17.31 10.35 12.69
N LEU A 11 17.68 10.28 11.41
CA LEU A 11 18.72 9.38 10.89
C LEU A 11 20.14 9.97 11.00
N GLY A 12 20.26 11.17 11.59
CA GLY A 12 21.53 11.80 11.92
C GLY A 12 22.13 12.64 10.79
N PRO A 13 23.15 13.46 11.10
CA PRO A 13 23.69 14.48 10.19
C PRO A 13 24.36 13.90 8.93
N ALA A 14 24.95 12.71 9.02
CA ALA A 14 25.54 12.05 7.87
C ALA A 14 24.48 11.69 6.82
N PHE A 15 23.32 11.19 7.26
CA PHE A 15 22.21 10.89 6.36
C PHE A 15 21.65 12.18 5.72
N HIS A 16 21.46 13.24 6.51
CA HIS A 16 20.97 14.52 5.99
C HIS A 16 21.93 15.13 4.96
N ALA A 17 23.24 14.97 5.13
CA ALA A 17 24.22 15.41 4.14
C ALA A 17 24.10 14.67 2.80
N VAL A 18 23.80 13.36 2.82
CA VAL A 18 23.50 12.58 1.61
C VAL A 18 22.24 13.12 0.94
N VAL A 19 21.17 13.35 1.71
CA VAL A 19 19.91 13.93 1.21
C VAL A 19 20.15 15.30 0.58
N ASP A 20 20.93 16.18 1.23
CA ASP A 20 21.27 17.50 0.71
C ASP A 20 22.02 17.42 -0.63
N ALA A 21 23.00 16.51 -0.73
CA ALA A 21 23.79 16.33 -1.95
C ALA A 21 22.92 15.84 -3.13
N ILE A 22 22.00 14.91 -2.88
CA ILE A 22 21.08 14.40 -3.90
C ILE A 22 20.06 15.48 -4.29
N ALA A 23 19.43 16.13 -3.30
CA ALA A 23 18.42 17.16 -3.53
C ALA A 23 18.97 18.35 -4.37
N ALA A 24 20.26 18.64 -4.28
CA ALA A 24 20.91 19.69 -5.06
C ALA A 24 20.96 19.43 -6.58
N VAL A 25 20.84 18.17 -7.00
CA VAL A 25 20.89 17.78 -8.43
C VAL A 25 19.55 17.29 -8.98
N VAL A 26 18.56 17.07 -8.11
CA VAL A 26 17.21 16.69 -8.52
C VAL A 26 16.51 17.90 -9.16
N PRO A 27 16.08 17.82 -10.43
CA PRO A 27 15.31 18.89 -11.04
C PRO A 27 13.93 19.00 -10.37
N ALA A 28 13.52 20.24 -10.08
CA ALA A 28 12.18 20.55 -9.55
C ALA A 28 11.12 19.83 -10.41
N PRO A 29 10.24 19.02 -9.80
CA PRO A 29 9.21 18.37 -10.56
C PRO A 29 8.14 19.38 -10.96
N ARG A 30 7.45 19.05 -12.05
CA ARG A 30 6.35 19.86 -12.56
C ARG A 30 5.10 19.77 -11.68
N TYR A 31 4.99 18.69 -10.90
CA TYR A 31 3.86 18.38 -10.05
C TYR A 31 4.31 18.15 -8.60
N PRO A 32 3.52 18.55 -7.60
CA PRO A 32 3.84 18.39 -6.19
C PRO A 32 3.70 16.94 -5.68
N HIS A 33 3.16 16.04 -6.50
CA HIS A 33 3.00 14.62 -6.19
C HIS A 33 3.88 13.83 -7.14
N LEU A 34 4.84 13.10 -6.58
CA LEU A 34 5.90 12.46 -7.34
C LEU A 34 5.77 10.93 -7.24
N PRO A 35 5.20 10.25 -8.25
CA PRO A 35 5.27 8.81 -8.33
C PRO A 35 6.73 8.36 -8.46
N VAL A 36 7.18 7.50 -7.56
CA VAL A 36 8.53 6.93 -7.56
C VAL A 36 8.45 5.42 -7.74
N PHE A 37 8.84 4.96 -8.92
CA PHE A 37 8.93 3.56 -9.27
C PHE A 37 10.11 2.90 -8.57
N LEU A 38 9.84 1.91 -7.74
CA LEU A 38 10.86 1.12 -7.05
C LEU A 38 11.00 -0.25 -7.73
N ASP A 39 12.24 -0.64 -8.05
CA ASP A 39 12.49 -2.03 -8.41
C ASP A 39 12.40 -2.91 -7.15
N ASP A 40 11.37 -3.75 -7.10
CA ASP A 40 11.16 -4.73 -6.03
C ASP A 40 11.90 -6.04 -6.37
N LEU A 41 13.22 -5.98 -6.44
CA LEU A 41 14.09 -7.17 -6.47
C LEU A 41 14.27 -7.75 -5.03
N PRO A 42 14.21 -9.08 -4.85
CA PRO A 42 14.66 -9.70 -3.60
C PRO A 42 16.15 -9.41 -3.33
N ASP A 43 16.59 -9.52 -2.07
CA ASP A 43 18.01 -9.53 -1.63
C ASP A 43 18.81 -8.20 -1.65
N SER A 44 18.22 -7.05 -1.31
CA SER A 44 19.00 -5.83 -1.04
C SER A 44 19.75 -5.89 0.29
N SER A 45 20.94 -5.27 0.33
CA SER A 45 21.60 -4.95 1.60
C SER A 45 20.95 -3.75 2.27
N ALA A 46 20.96 -3.71 3.59
CA ALA A 46 20.42 -2.60 4.36
C ALA A 46 21.14 -1.28 4.08
N ARG A 47 22.42 -1.35 3.68
CA ARG A 47 23.18 -0.20 3.19
C ARG A 47 22.57 0.40 1.93
N VAL A 48 22.22 -0.43 0.95
CA VAL A 48 21.57 0.02 -0.31
C VAL A 48 20.19 0.60 0.01
N ASP A 49 19.40 -0.05 0.86
CA ASP A 49 18.06 0.42 1.20
C ASP A 49 18.07 1.75 1.97
N LEU A 50 19.02 1.96 2.87
CA LEU A 50 19.20 3.24 3.55
C LEU A 50 19.52 4.36 2.55
N MET A 51 20.31 4.07 1.52
CA MET A 51 20.63 5.05 0.47
C MET A 51 19.47 5.27 -0.49
N ARG A 52 18.65 4.25 -0.79
CA ARG A 52 17.38 4.42 -1.52
C ARG A 52 16.43 5.33 -0.75
N LEU A 53 16.34 5.16 0.58
CA LEU A 53 15.58 6.05 1.44
C LEU A 53 16.10 7.50 1.35
N ALA A 54 17.43 7.70 1.35
CA ALA A 54 18.00 9.03 1.17
C ALA A 54 17.59 9.67 -0.17
N VAL A 55 17.55 8.89 -1.26
CA VAL A 55 17.04 9.35 -2.56
C VAL A 55 15.56 9.74 -2.45
N LEU A 56 14.71 8.90 -1.85
CA LEU A 56 13.28 9.19 -1.69
C LEU A 56 13.04 10.47 -0.88
N VAL A 57 13.76 10.66 0.21
CA VAL A 57 13.69 11.87 1.04
C VAL A 57 14.17 13.10 0.26
N ALA A 58 15.21 12.97 -0.55
CA ALA A 58 15.70 14.07 -1.39
C ALA A 58 14.67 14.46 -2.47
N LEU A 59 14.03 13.47 -3.10
CA LEU A 59 12.94 13.68 -4.04
C LEU A 59 11.75 14.37 -3.37
N GLU A 60 11.36 13.93 -2.17
CA GLU A 60 10.28 14.54 -1.39
C GLU A 60 10.59 16.01 -1.04
N ARG A 61 11.83 16.27 -0.63
CA ARG A 61 12.28 17.62 -0.28
C ARG A 61 12.18 18.62 -1.44
N VAL A 62 12.49 18.17 -2.65
CA VAL A 62 12.47 19.01 -3.85
C VAL A 62 11.06 19.08 -4.46
N GLY A 63 10.31 17.98 -4.35
CA GLY A 63 9.12 17.74 -5.13
C GLY A 63 7.79 17.76 -4.42
N GLY A 64 7.76 17.88 -3.09
CA GLY A 64 6.54 17.67 -2.32
C GLY A 64 6.39 16.20 -1.98
N THR A 65 5.20 15.63 -2.11
CA THR A 65 4.91 14.31 -1.58
C THR A 65 5.30 13.19 -2.54
N VAL A 66 6.10 12.22 -2.07
CA VAL A 66 6.54 11.06 -2.85
C VAL A 66 5.56 9.88 -2.68
N HIS A 67 5.14 9.30 -3.79
CA HIS A 67 4.31 8.10 -3.85
C HIS A 67 5.14 6.92 -4.36
N PRO A 68 5.53 5.95 -3.52
CA PRO A 68 6.17 4.72 -4.00
C PRO A 68 5.22 3.90 -4.88
N VAL A 69 5.61 3.61 -6.11
CA VAL A 69 4.86 2.79 -7.07
C VAL A 69 5.71 1.56 -7.41
N PRO A 70 5.13 0.35 -7.53
CA PRO A 70 5.86 -0.75 -8.17
C PRO A 70 6.19 -0.46 -9.62
N VAL A 71 7.38 -0.89 -10.04
CA VAL A 71 7.75 -0.97 -11.47
C VAL A 71 6.79 -1.88 -12.26
N THR A 72 6.08 -2.82 -11.61
CA THR A 72 5.15 -3.75 -12.28
C THR A 72 3.80 -3.14 -12.67
N ASN A 73 3.49 -1.92 -12.21
CA ASN A 73 2.24 -1.23 -12.54
C ASN A 73 2.47 0.24 -12.92
N PRO A 74 3.12 0.53 -14.08
CA PRO A 74 3.27 1.89 -14.58
C PRO A 74 1.98 2.48 -15.16
N PHE A 75 0.92 1.66 -15.29
CA PHE A 75 -0.34 2.05 -15.94
C PHE A 75 -1.05 3.16 -15.15
N GLY A 76 -1.27 4.30 -15.80
CA GLY A 76 -1.95 5.47 -15.23
C GLY A 76 -1.04 6.65 -14.90
N TYR A 77 0.28 6.52 -15.08
CA TYR A 77 1.24 7.59 -14.91
C TYR A 77 1.89 7.97 -16.25
N LEU A 78 2.18 9.25 -16.45
CA LEU A 78 2.94 9.70 -17.62
C LEU A 78 4.46 9.66 -17.31
N PRO A 79 5.32 9.36 -18.30
CA PRO A 79 6.77 9.24 -18.11
C PRO A 79 7.44 10.51 -17.57
N ASP A 80 6.88 11.68 -17.87
CA ASP A 80 7.38 12.98 -17.41
C ASP A 80 6.96 13.31 -15.97
N HIS A 81 6.10 12.50 -15.35
CA HIS A 81 5.57 12.73 -14.00
C HIS A 81 6.27 11.92 -12.92
N GLY A 82 6.96 10.83 -13.27
CA GLY A 82 7.55 9.92 -12.30
C GLY A 82 9.08 9.92 -12.22
N TRP A 83 9.57 9.20 -11.23
CA TRP A 83 10.99 8.89 -11.05
C TRP A 83 11.18 7.39 -10.93
N LEU A 84 12.25 6.85 -11.52
CA LEU A 84 12.68 5.49 -11.26
C LEU A 84 13.82 5.50 -10.25
N VAL A 85 13.67 4.77 -9.14
CA VAL A 85 14.78 4.47 -8.22
C VAL A 85 15.10 2.98 -8.32
N SER A 86 16.20 2.70 -9.03
CA SER A 86 16.66 1.34 -9.29
C SER A 86 17.92 0.98 -8.52
N ARG A 87 18.12 -0.30 -8.25
CA ARG A 87 19.35 -0.89 -7.71
C ARG A 87 20.30 -1.42 -8.77
N GLU A 88 19.88 -1.41 -10.02
CA GLU A 88 20.70 -1.83 -11.14
C GLU A 88 21.45 -0.64 -11.73
N GLU A 89 22.70 -0.86 -12.13
CA GLU A 89 23.50 0.18 -12.79
C GLU A 89 22.94 0.52 -14.18
N SER A 90 22.24 -0.43 -14.80
CA SER A 90 21.49 -0.28 -16.05
C SER A 90 20.03 -0.67 -15.80
N PRO A 91 19.21 0.26 -15.30
CA PRO A 91 17.83 -0.03 -14.94
C PRO A 91 17.02 -0.57 -16.12
N PRO A 92 16.03 -1.44 -15.87
CA PRO A 92 15.12 -1.88 -16.91
C PRO A 92 14.38 -0.68 -17.51
N ALA A 93 14.18 -0.70 -18.83
CA ALA A 93 13.36 0.31 -19.49
C ALA A 93 11.92 0.16 -19.01
N LEU A 94 11.44 1.15 -18.24
CA LEU A 94 10.03 1.31 -17.93
C LEU A 94 9.34 1.88 -19.17
N THR A 95 8.53 1.05 -19.84
CA THR A 95 7.70 1.45 -20.98
C THR A 95 6.30 1.82 -20.50
N PHE A 96 5.83 3.01 -20.87
CA PHE A 96 4.50 3.51 -20.57
C PHE A 96 3.53 3.24 -21.73
N LEU A 97 2.23 3.55 -21.56
CA LEU A 97 1.16 3.26 -22.52
C LEU A 97 1.41 3.79 -23.96
N ASP A 98 2.23 4.83 -24.11
CA ASP A 98 2.56 5.46 -25.41
C ASP A 98 3.93 5.02 -25.96
N ASP A 99 4.48 3.88 -25.51
CA ASP A 99 5.82 3.37 -25.83
C ASP A 99 6.98 4.32 -25.43
N GLU A 100 6.67 5.35 -24.65
CA GLU A 100 7.69 6.24 -24.07
C GLU A 100 8.46 5.52 -22.95
N THR A 101 9.76 5.79 -22.88
CA THR A 101 10.65 5.24 -21.86
C THR A 101 10.95 6.28 -20.79
N MET A 102 11.15 5.84 -19.55
CA MET A 102 11.55 6.74 -18.46
C MET A 102 12.81 7.55 -18.83
N PRO A 103 12.78 8.89 -18.76
CA PRO A 103 13.96 9.71 -19.02
C PRO A 103 15.11 9.42 -18.05
N ARG A 104 16.35 9.46 -18.54
CA ARG A 104 17.54 9.25 -17.70
C ARG A 104 17.66 10.30 -16.58
N GLU A 105 17.31 11.55 -16.85
CA GLU A 105 17.30 12.61 -15.82
C GLU A 105 16.28 12.38 -14.70
N ARG A 106 15.32 11.46 -14.88
CA ARG A 106 14.32 11.05 -13.89
C ARG A 106 14.61 9.66 -13.32
N THR A 107 15.85 9.20 -13.48
CA THR A 107 16.31 7.91 -12.97
C THR A 107 17.40 8.11 -11.93
N ALA A 108 17.24 7.46 -10.78
CA ALA A 108 18.24 7.32 -9.76
C ALA A 108 18.66 5.85 -9.64
N THR A 109 19.95 5.55 -9.73
CA THR A 109 20.49 4.20 -9.48
C THR A 109 21.21 4.16 -8.14
N VAL A 110 21.00 3.13 -7.34
CA VAL A 110 21.58 2.94 -6.00
C VAL A 110 22.23 1.56 -5.93
N VAL A 111 23.54 1.50 -6.18
CA VAL A 111 24.27 0.24 -6.38
C VAL A 111 25.31 0.04 -5.27
N GLY A 112 25.29 -1.12 -4.63
CA GLY A 112 26.29 -1.51 -3.63
C GLY A 112 27.61 -1.95 -4.25
N GLY A 113 28.73 -1.47 -3.69
CA GLY A 113 30.09 -1.90 -3.99
C GLY A 113 30.57 -3.07 -3.12
N PRO A 114 31.65 -3.78 -3.52
CA PRO A 114 32.17 -4.95 -2.80
C PRO A 114 32.81 -4.62 -1.44
N ASP A 115 33.20 -3.36 -1.23
CA ASP A 115 33.67 -2.77 0.03
C ASP A 115 32.52 -2.26 0.91
N GLY A 116 31.28 -2.36 0.41
CA GLY A 116 30.09 -1.87 1.05
C GLY A 116 29.93 -0.35 0.97
N ALA A 117 30.71 0.35 0.14
CA ALA A 117 30.34 1.66 -0.35
C ALA A 117 29.06 1.55 -1.19
N VAL A 118 28.30 2.62 -1.29
CA VAL A 118 27.10 2.68 -2.14
C VAL A 118 27.24 3.84 -3.10
N ARG A 119 27.06 3.52 -4.37
CA ARG A 119 27.08 4.49 -5.46
C ARG A 119 25.67 4.91 -5.79
N ILE A 120 25.44 6.21 -5.81
CA ILE A 120 24.17 6.80 -6.21
C ILE A 120 24.40 7.60 -7.48
N THR A 121 23.65 7.30 -8.55
CA THR A 121 23.67 8.10 -9.78
C THR A 121 22.30 8.74 -9.95
N VAL A 122 22.22 10.05 -10.20
CA VAL A 122 20.98 10.78 -10.45
C VAL A 122 21.16 11.60 -11.71
N GLY A 123 20.50 11.21 -12.80
CA GLY A 123 20.82 11.75 -14.13
C GLY A 123 22.29 11.54 -14.50
N GLU A 124 23.04 12.62 -14.68
CA GLU A 124 24.49 12.57 -14.96
C GLU A 124 25.35 12.68 -13.69
N ALA A 125 24.76 13.09 -12.56
CA ALA A 125 25.48 13.26 -11.31
C ALA A 125 25.75 11.91 -10.65
N ARG A 126 26.97 11.72 -10.13
CA ARG A 126 27.39 10.48 -9.47
C ARG A 126 27.99 10.79 -8.10
N PHE A 127 27.52 10.06 -7.12
CA PHE A 127 27.94 10.15 -5.73
C PHE A 127 28.38 8.78 -5.24
N GLU A 128 29.33 8.78 -4.31
CA GLU A 128 29.79 7.58 -3.64
C GLU A 128 29.80 7.86 -2.15
N PHE A 129 29.10 7.03 -1.40
CA PHE A 129 28.89 7.19 0.03
C PHE A 129 29.35 5.93 0.75
N GLU A 130 29.88 6.12 1.95
CA GLU A 130 30.15 5.05 2.91
C GLU A 130 29.02 5.04 3.94
N PRO A 131 27.93 4.28 3.71
CA PRO A 131 26.90 4.14 4.71
C PRO A 131 27.45 3.42 5.96
N PRO A 132 26.74 3.52 7.10
CA PRO A 132 27.09 2.77 8.30
C PRO A 132 27.25 1.26 8.07
N ALA A 133 27.76 0.57 9.09
CA ALA A 133 27.81 -0.89 9.08
C ALA A 133 26.42 -1.48 8.77
N GLU A 134 26.38 -2.62 8.08
CA GLU A 134 25.14 -3.25 7.63
C GLU A 134 24.10 -3.41 8.76
N GLU A 135 24.56 -3.84 9.95
CA GLU A 135 23.69 -4.00 11.12
C GLU A 135 23.17 -2.66 11.67
N GLU A 136 23.97 -1.60 11.58
CA GLU A 136 23.55 -0.25 11.96
C GLU A 136 22.56 0.32 10.95
N CYS A 137 22.74 0.06 9.65
CA CYS A 137 21.74 0.39 8.64
C CYS A 137 20.41 -0.34 8.89
N ARG A 138 20.46 -1.65 9.22
CA ARG A 138 19.26 -2.39 9.64
C ARG A 138 18.63 -1.80 10.88
N ARG A 139 19.45 -1.37 11.85
CA ARG A 139 18.95 -0.71 13.07
C ARG A 139 18.31 0.63 12.74
N LEU A 140 18.86 1.43 11.83
CA LEU A 140 18.32 2.75 11.43
C LEU A 140 17.05 2.64 10.59
N LEU A 141 17.05 1.78 9.57
CA LEU A 141 15.85 1.42 8.79
C LEU A 141 14.79 0.80 9.69
N GLY A 142 15.24 -0.08 10.58
CA GLY A 142 14.43 -0.72 11.59
C GLY A 142 13.99 0.22 12.70
N ALA A 143 14.65 1.34 13.01
CA ALA A 143 14.25 2.26 14.08
C ALA A 143 13.01 3.07 13.72
N GLY A 144 12.73 3.22 12.42
CA GLY A 144 11.42 3.68 11.97
C GLY A 144 10.31 2.65 12.23
N ALA A 145 10.63 1.35 12.31
CA ALA A 145 9.69 0.27 12.57
C ALA A 145 9.68 -0.20 14.06
N ARG A 146 10.81 -0.12 14.75
CA ARG A 146 11.08 -0.59 16.11
C ARG A 146 10.80 0.53 17.08
N GLY A 147 9.71 0.37 17.84
CA GLY A 147 9.18 1.36 18.77
C GLY A 147 7.71 1.67 18.50
N ALA A 148 7.15 1.18 17.38
CA ALA A 148 5.72 1.25 17.14
C ALA A 148 5.02 0.08 17.83
N ALA A 149 4.24 0.31 18.90
CA ALA A 149 3.24 -0.67 19.29
C ALA A 149 2.05 -0.51 18.33
N LEU A 150 2.17 -1.13 17.15
CA LEU A 150 1.04 -1.23 16.23
C LEU A 150 -0.07 -1.98 16.96
N SER A 151 -1.13 -1.26 17.28
CA SER A 151 -2.34 -1.85 17.82
C SER A 151 -3.26 -2.17 16.65
N PHE A 152 -3.80 -3.37 16.66
CA PHE A 152 -4.64 -3.87 15.58
C PHE A 152 -6.07 -3.36 15.75
N PRO A 153 -6.84 -3.15 14.67
CA PRO A 153 -6.62 -3.65 13.30
C PRO A 153 -5.62 -2.88 12.42
N VAL A 154 -5.10 -3.58 11.40
CA VAL A 154 -4.40 -2.99 10.23
C VAL A 154 -5.44 -2.62 9.17
N PHE A 155 -5.27 -1.46 8.56
CA PHE A 155 -6.15 -0.88 7.56
C PHE A 155 -5.49 -0.84 6.18
N PRO A 156 -6.30 -0.78 5.11
CA PRO A 156 -5.78 -0.71 3.76
C PRO A 156 -5.03 0.58 3.45
N ALA A 157 -4.11 0.49 2.50
CA ALA A 157 -3.33 1.62 2.03
C ALA A 157 -2.99 1.48 0.54
N ALA A 158 -2.78 2.62 -0.11
CA ALA A 158 -2.29 2.73 -1.47
C ALA A 158 -0.77 2.53 -1.53
N GLY A 159 -0.28 2.01 -2.66
CA GLY A 159 1.13 1.65 -2.82
C GLY A 159 1.60 0.61 -1.79
N PRO A 160 2.91 0.28 -1.72
CA PRO A 160 3.46 -0.73 -0.82
C PRO A 160 3.41 -0.29 0.66
N SER A 161 2.22 -0.10 1.21
CA SER A 161 1.97 0.58 2.47
C SER A 161 0.97 -0.22 3.31
N LEU A 162 0.99 0.02 4.62
CA LEU A 162 0.03 -0.49 5.58
C LEU A 162 -0.33 0.62 6.56
N LEU A 163 -1.59 0.69 6.95
CA LEU A 163 -2.03 1.52 8.05
C LEU A 163 -2.32 0.66 9.26
N ALA A 164 -2.08 1.13 10.47
CA ALA A 164 -2.43 0.45 11.71
C ALA A 164 -2.77 1.48 12.79
N ARG A 165 -3.42 1.08 13.88
CA ARG A 165 -3.54 1.98 15.04
C ARG A 165 -2.20 2.08 15.76
N GLY A 166 -1.95 3.23 16.37
CA GLY A 166 -0.81 3.44 17.25
C GLY A 166 -1.05 2.90 18.66
N ASN A 167 -0.33 3.46 19.63
CA ASN A 167 -0.44 3.05 21.04
C ASN A 167 -1.71 3.60 21.68
N ALA A 168 -2.18 4.75 21.19
CA ALA A 168 -3.38 5.42 21.67
C ALA A 168 -4.55 5.22 20.69
N PRO A 169 -5.81 5.22 21.15
CA PRO A 169 -6.97 5.02 20.29
C PRO A 169 -7.11 6.12 19.23
N ASP A 170 -6.55 7.31 19.46
CA ASP A 170 -6.53 8.46 18.55
C ASP A 170 -5.32 8.50 17.60
N GLU A 171 -4.55 7.42 17.53
CA GLU A 171 -3.30 7.36 16.79
C GLU A 171 -3.38 6.39 15.60
N ILE A 172 -2.88 6.83 14.44
CA ILE A 172 -2.66 6.00 13.26
C ILE A 172 -1.20 6.00 12.88
N VAL A 173 -0.77 4.86 12.39
CA VAL A 173 0.58 4.57 11.96
C VAL A 173 0.54 4.12 10.49
N LEU A 174 1.24 4.84 9.61
CA LEU A 174 1.43 4.48 8.21
C LEU A 174 2.82 3.89 8.04
N TRP A 175 2.87 2.59 7.86
CA TRP A 175 4.06 1.89 7.41
C TRP A 175 4.11 1.90 5.88
N ARG A 176 5.32 2.11 5.34
CA ARG A 176 5.58 2.08 3.90
C ARG A 176 6.84 1.25 3.69
N LEU A 177 6.81 0.34 2.73
CA LEU A 177 7.94 -0.48 2.38
C LEU A 177 9.16 0.38 2.06
N GLY A 178 10.28 0.12 2.74
CA GLY A 178 11.53 0.87 2.55
C GLY A 178 11.52 2.32 3.04
N LEU A 179 10.43 2.76 3.70
CA LEU A 179 10.28 4.11 4.23
C LEU A 179 10.03 4.09 5.75
N PRO A 180 10.44 5.14 6.47
CA PRO A 180 10.07 5.33 7.86
C PRO A 180 8.56 5.41 8.04
N THR A 181 8.13 4.82 9.14
CA THR A 181 6.76 4.86 9.61
C THR A 181 6.35 6.30 9.92
N ALA A 182 5.21 6.74 9.36
CA ALA A 182 4.61 8.03 9.67
C ALA A 182 3.53 7.88 10.75
N TRP A 183 3.42 8.88 11.62
CA TRP A 183 2.52 8.89 12.76
C TRP A 183 1.53 10.04 12.66
N PHE A 184 0.26 9.73 12.88
CA PHE A 184 -0.84 10.67 12.79
C PHE A 184 -1.63 10.64 14.10
N ARG A 185 -1.86 11.82 14.66
CA ARG A 185 -2.75 12.00 15.80
C ARG A 185 -4.03 12.66 15.36
N LEU A 186 -5.15 12.06 15.73
CA LEU A 186 -6.46 12.40 15.23
C LEU A 186 -7.33 13.02 16.33
N PRO A 187 -8.45 13.69 15.98
CA PRO A 187 -9.30 14.36 16.98
C PRO A 187 -10.00 13.42 17.98
N GLY A 188 -10.02 12.11 17.73
CA GLY A 188 -10.69 11.11 18.57
C GLY A 188 -10.35 9.68 18.15
N PRO A 189 -10.96 8.67 18.80
CA PRO A 189 -10.70 7.27 18.52
C PRO A 189 -10.89 6.89 17.06
N VAL A 190 -9.89 6.22 16.50
CA VAL A 190 -9.87 5.70 15.14
C VAL A 190 -10.76 4.48 15.08
N LEU A 191 -11.73 4.50 14.18
CA LEU A 191 -12.59 3.36 13.94
C LEU A 191 -12.17 2.63 12.66
N ALA A 192 -11.90 3.38 11.60
CA ALA A 192 -11.47 2.88 10.29
C ALA A 192 -10.46 3.83 9.65
N ALA A 193 -9.65 3.34 8.72
CA ALA A 193 -8.80 4.19 7.90
C ALA A 193 -8.55 3.60 6.51
N THR A 194 -8.11 4.46 5.60
CA THR A 194 -7.44 4.06 4.37
C THR A 194 -6.46 5.15 3.96
N TYR A 195 -5.37 4.77 3.30
CA TYR A 195 -4.46 5.73 2.68
C TYR A 195 -4.66 5.67 1.19
N VAL A 196 -4.99 6.80 0.58
CA VAL A 196 -5.14 6.92 -0.87
C VAL A 196 -3.96 7.73 -1.37
N SER A 197 -3.21 7.14 -2.27
CA SER A 197 -2.08 7.75 -2.93
C SER A 197 -2.31 7.53 -4.42
N GLN A 198 -2.55 8.62 -5.15
CA GLN A 198 -2.74 8.68 -6.59
C GLN A 198 -2.04 9.94 -7.12
N SER A 199 -1.89 10.03 -8.45
CA SER A 199 -1.22 11.15 -9.14
C SER A 199 -1.69 12.56 -8.76
N HIS A 200 -2.89 12.70 -8.20
CA HIS A 200 -3.53 13.98 -7.88
C HIS A 200 -4.10 14.05 -6.45
N LEU A 201 -3.88 13.02 -5.63
CA LEU A 201 -4.38 12.97 -4.25
C LEU A 201 -3.45 12.09 -3.42
N ASP A 202 -2.83 12.67 -2.40
CA ASP A 202 -2.22 11.90 -1.32
C ASP A 202 -2.89 12.23 0.01
N ALA A 203 -3.68 11.29 0.51
CA ALA A 203 -4.57 11.51 1.63
C ALA A 203 -4.73 10.26 2.49
N LEU A 204 -4.45 10.42 3.78
CA LEU A 204 -4.94 9.55 4.83
C LEU A 204 -6.40 9.92 5.12
N ILE A 205 -7.32 9.01 4.82
CA ILE A 205 -8.75 9.15 5.12
C ILE A 205 -9.05 8.28 6.33
N THR A 206 -9.64 8.87 7.36
CA THR A 206 -9.90 8.21 8.64
C THR A 206 -11.33 8.40 9.03
N LEU A 207 -11.89 7.41 9.70
CA LEU A 207 -13.17 7.52 10.38
C LEU A 207 -12.90 7.55 11.87
N VAL A 208 -13.27 8.64 12.53
CA VAL A 208 -13.01 8.86 13.95
C VAL A 208 -14.30 9.16 14.69
N GLU A 209 -14.39 8.70 15.92
CA GLU A 209 -15.47 9.05 16.84
C GLU A 209 -15.16 10.40 17.51
N VAL A 210 -16.09 11.35 17.45
CA VAL A 210 -15.97 12.64 18.14
C VAL A 210 -17.34 13.01 18.73
N ASP A 211 -17.42 13.06 20.06
CA ASP A 211 -18.62 13.48 20.80
C ASP A 211 -19.92 12.72 20.40
N GLY A 212 -19.82 11.40 20.13
CA GLY A 212 -20.95 10.57 19.70
C GLY A 212 -21.33 10.74 18.21
N GLU A 213 -20.49 11.40 17.41
CA GLU A 213 -20.65 11.50 15.97
C GLU A 213 -19.53 10.75 15.24
N LEU A 214 -19.87 10.16 14.08
CA LEU A 214 -18.86 9.68 13.14
C LEU A 214 -18.36 10.84 12.30
N LEU A 215 -17.05 11.07 12.33
CA LEU A 215 -16.37 12.05 11.51
C LEU A 215 -15.45 11.35 10.52
N VAL A 216 -15.65 11.60 9.22
CA VAL A 216 -14.62 11.31 8.21
C VAL A 216 -13.60 12.44 8.24
N HIS A 217 -12.39 12.13 8.67
CA HIS A 217 -11.26 13.05 8.76
C HIS A 217 -10.21 12.71 7.71
N VAL A 218 -9.89 13.67 6.85
CA VAL A 218 -8.93 13.53 5.75
C VAL A 218 -7.69 14.37 6.06
N THR A 219 -6.52 13.74 6.06
CA THR A 219 -5.20 14.39 6.21
C THR A 219 -4.40 14.19 4.94
N GLY A 220 -4.08 15.27 4.22
CA GLY A 220 -3.37 15.18 2.94
C GLY A 220 -3.03 16.54 2.34
N ASP A 221 -2.25 16.53 1.25
CA ASP A 221 -1.98 17.72 0.45
C ASP A 221 -3.19 18.01 -0.44
N GLY A 222 -3.86 19.14 -0.18
CA GLY A 222 -5.01 19.60 -0.96
C GLY A 222 -6.25 19.80 -0.10
N ASP A 223 -6.83 21.01 -0.17
CA ASP A 223 -8.08 21.38 0.46
C ASP A 223 -9.25 20.73 -0.32
N THR A 224 -9.36 19.41 -0.23
CA THR A 224 -10.47 18.67 -0.83
C THR A 224 -11.69 18.88 0.05
N GLY A 225 -12.83 19.31 -0.52
CA GLY A 225 -14.10 19.55 0.21
C GLY A 225 -14.70 18.35 0.95
N LEU A 226 -13.93 17.27 1.11
CA LEU A 226 -14.19 16.03 1.84
C LEU A 226 -14.14 16.20 3.37
N VAL A 227 -13.68 17.36 3.88
CA VAL A 227 -13.11 17.53 5.23
C VAL A 227 -14.03 17.16 6.42
N LYS A 228 -15.36 17.15 6.32
CA LYS A 228 -16.22 17.06 7.54
C LYS A 228 -17.56 16.40 7.31
N LEU A 229 -17.58 15.16 6.82
CA LEU A 229 -18.81 14.39 6.90
C LEU A 229 -19.03 13.99 8.36
N ARG A 230 -20.04 14.59 9.00
CA ARG A 230 -20.49 14.27 10.36
C ARG A 230 -21.86 13.61 10.25
N THR A 231 -21.98 12.39 10.74
CA THR A 231 -23.27 11.74 10.90
C THR A 231 -23.47 11.38 12.37
N PRO A 232 -24.57 11.81 13.00
CA PRO A 232 -24.86 11.38 14.36
C PRO A 232 -25.10 9.87 14.34
N ILE A 233 -24.42 9.15 15.22
CA ILE A 233 -24.57 7.70 15.37
C ILE A 233 -24.88 7.43 16.83
N ASP A 234 -25.92 6.65 17.06
CA ASP A 234 -26.22 6.12 18.38
C ASP A 234 -25.34 4.89 18.62
N PHE A 235 -24.22 5.09 19.32
CA PHE A 235 -23.29 4.01 19.67
C PHE A 235 -23.83 3.08 20.77
N GLU A 236 -24.92 3.43 21.47
CA GLU A 236 -25.50 2.57 22.54
C GLU A 236 -26.09 1.27 21.98
N VAL A 237 -26.48 1.26 20.70
CA VAL A 237 -26.92 0.04 19.97
C VAL A 237 -25.71 -0.73 19.38
N ALA A 238 -24.52 -0.14 19.45
CA ALA A 238 -23.41 -0.41 18.55
C ALA A 238 -22.18 -1.05 19.23
N GLU A 239 -22.14 -1.10 20.57
CA GLU A 239 -21.07 -1.79 21.34
C GLU A 239 -20.94 -3.29 21.01
N HIS A 240 -21.99 -3.91 20.45
CA HIS A 240 -22.03 -5.35 20.14
C HIS A 240 -22.29 -5.68 18.67
N ASP A 241 -22.74 -4.70 17.87
CA ASP A 241 -23.19 -4.91 16.49
C ASP A 241 -22.33 -4.21 15.43
N LEU A 242 -21.39 -3.34 15.82
CA LEU A 242 -20.40 -2.80 14.88
C LEU A 242 -19.29 -3.83 14.64
N SER A 243 -19.52 -4.74 13.68
CA SER A 243 -18.42 -5.36 12.94
C SER A 243 -17.59 -4.25 12.26
N PRO A 244 -16.28 -4.45 12.07
CA PRO A 244 -15.33 -3.38 11.79
C PRO A 244 -15.82 -2.41 10.70
N LEU A 245 -15.89 -1.14 11.07
CA LEU A 245 -16.14 -0.02 10.16
C LEU A 245 -15.07 -0.06 9.06
N TYR A 246 -15.49 -0.05 7.80
CA TYR A 246 -14.64 -0.11 6.62
C TYR A 246 -14.83 1.15 5.80
N LEU A 247 -13.73 1.69 5.29
CA LEU A 247 -13.74 2.83 4.38
C LEU A 247 -13.26 2.39 3.00
N HIS A 248 -14.17 2.47 2.02
CA HIS A 248 -13.91 2.24 0.60
C HIS A 248 -13.67 3.57 -0.10
N CYS A 249 -12.65 3.60 -0.96
CA CYS A 249 -12.48 4.64 -1.95
C CYS A 249 -12.59 3.98 -3.33
N VAL A 250 -13.73 4.13 -4.01
CA VAL A 250 -13.96 3.52 -5.34
C VAL A 250 -13.15 4.30 -6.39
N GLU A 251 -13.18 5.63 -6.27
CA GLU A 251 -12.52 6.68 -7.05
C GLU A 251 -12.12 7.80 -6.09
N SER A 252 -11.20 8.70 -6.44
CA SER A 252 -10.69 9.76 -5.54
C SER A 252 -11.76 10.72 -5.00
N TRP A 253 -12.99 10.64 -5.51
CA TRP A 253 -14.16 11.43 -5.11
C TRP A 253 -15.36 10.60 -4.59
N ASP A 254 -15.28 9.27 -4.55
CA ASP A 254 -16.37 8.41 -4.06
C ASP A 254 -15.91 7.60 -2.84
N ILE A 255 -16.34 8.05 -1.66
CA ILE A 255 -16.04 7.43 -0.37
C ILE A 255 -17.29 6.71 0.12
N GLY A 256 -17.17 5.40 0.30
CA GLY A 256 -18.17 4.57 0.95
C GLY A 256 -17.71 4.16 2.34
N VAL A 257 -18.46 4.50 3.39
CA VAL A 257 -18.23 3.94 4.73
C VAL A 257 -19.21 2.81 4.95
N TYR A 258 -18.71 1.66 5.34
CA TYR A 258 -19.50 0.46 5.52
C TYR A 258 -19.38 -0.05 6.94
N PHE A 259 -20.49 -0.54 7.48
CA PHE A 259 -20.54 -1.06 8.83
C PHE A 259 -21.72 -1.99 9.00
N LEU A 260 -21.60 -2.93 9.93
CA LEU A 260 -22.72 -3.74 10.36
C LEU A 260 -23.55 -2.95 11.38
N ARG A 261 -24.87 -2.95 11.23
CA ARG A 261 -25.79 -2.37 12.22
C ARG A 261 -27.04 -3.24 12.24
N ALA A 262 -27.39 -3.74 13.43
CA ALA A 262 -28.55 -4.62 13.63
C ALA A 262 -28.50 -5.88 12.72
N GLY A 263 -27.30 -6.45 12.52
CA GLY A 263 -27.10 -7.63 11.69
C GLY A 263 -27.15 -7.40 10.17
N GLU A 264 -27.32 -6.15 9.71
CA GLU A 264 -27.32 -5.78 8.29
C GLU A 264 -26.10 -4.91 7.97
N TRP A 265 -25.49 -5.10 6.79
CA TRP A 265 -24.44 -4.20 6.31
C TRP A 265 -25.08 -2.92 5.79
N TRP A 266 -24.48 -1.79 6.12
CA TRP A 266 -24.87 -0.46 5.67
C TRP A 266 -23.74 0.18 4.88
N HIS A 267 -24.10 1.10 3.99
CA HIS A 267 -23.19 1.89 3.19
C HIS A 267 -23.61 3.35 3.28
N LEU A 268 -22.70 4.18 3.76
CA LEU A 268 -22.77 5.62 3.76
C LEU A 268 -21.95 6.14 2.58
N ARG A 269 -22.63 6.57 1.52
CA ARG A 269 -22.01 7.14 0.33
C ARG A 269 -22.03 8.65 0.39
N TRP A 270 -20.90 9.26 0.06
CA TRP A 270 -20.83 10.69 -0.22
C TRP A 270 -20.71 10.95 -1.71
N SER A 271 -21.51 11.89 -2.21
CA SER A 271 -21.28 12.56 -3.48
C SER A 271 -21.37 14.08 -3.26
N PRO A 272 -20.78 14.92 -4.12
CA PRO A 272 -20.80 16.37 -3.93
C PRO A 272 -22.21 16.90 -3.65
N GLY A 273 -22.45 17.37 -2.41
CA GLY A 273 -23.74 17.91 -1.95
C GLY A 273 -24.75 16.89 -1.39
N HIS A 274 -24.46 15.59 -1.39
CA HIS A 274 -25.37 14.55 -0.93
C HIS A 274 -24.67 13.50 -0.06
N VAL A 275 -25.29 13.18 1.08
CA VAL A 275 -24.94 12.05 1.93
C VAL A 275 -26.08 11.06 1.88
N LEU A 276 -25.78 9.82 1.53
CA LEU A 276 -26.76 8.76 1.35
C LEU A 276 -26.40 7.58 2.24
N LEU A 277 -27.34 7.11 3.05
CA LEU A 277 -27.18 5.92 3.90
C LEU A 277 -28.16 4.85 3.41
N GLU A 278 -27.64 3.72 2.95
CA GLU A 278 -28.42 2.62 2.37
C GLU A 278 -27.94 1.27 2.92
N PRO A 279 -28.82 0.24 2.99
CA PRO A 279 -28.38 -1.13 3.19
C PRO A 279 -27.43 -1.57 2.07
N SER A 280 -26.29 -2.14 2.44
CA SER A 280 -25.32 -2.75 1.52
C SER A 280 -25.61 -4.24 1.36
N ASN A 281 -25.35 -4.80 0.18
CA ASN A 281 -25.43 -6.24 0.05
C ASN A 281 -24.25 -6.90 0.79
N SER A 282 -24.54 -7.90 1.61
CA SER A 282 -23.56 -8.55 2.50
C SER A 282 -22.52 -9.39 1.76
N LYS A 283 -22.72 -9.67 0.47
CA LYS A 283 -21.80 -10.45 -0.37
C LYS A 283 -20.58 -9.67 -0.84
N LEU A 284 -20.67 -8.35 -0.91
CA LEU A 284 -19.53 -7.48 -1.23
C LEU A 284 -18.49 -7.38 -0.10
N HIS A 285 -18.85 -7.75 1.14
CA HIS A 285 -18.14 -7.32 2.36
C HIS A 285 -18.09 -8.37 3.48
N GLN A 286 -18.01 -9.67 3.16
CA GLN A 286 -18.14 -10.69 4.20
C GLN A 286 -17.06 -10.58 5.31
N PRO A 287 -17.47 -10.62 6.59
CA PRO A 287 -16.60 -10.39 7.76
C PRO A 287 -15.60 -11.51 8.08
N ASP A 288 -15.73 -12.70 7.49
CA ASP A 288 -14.86 -13.84 7.77
C ASP A 288 -13.52 -13.78 6.99
N THR A 289 -13.40 -12.82 6.07
CA THR A 289 -12.20 -12.52 5.30
C THR A 289 -11.84 -11.04 5.45
N PHE A 290 -11.54 -10.65 6.69
CA PHE A 290 -10.94 -9.36 6.95
C PHE A 290 -9.53 -9.30 6.31
N PRO A 291 -9.15 -8.20 5.63
CA PRO A 291 -9.97 -7.30 4.83
C PRO A 291 -9.50 -7.31 3.37
N PHE A 292 -10.38 -7.67 2.42
CA PHE A 292 -10.04 -7.57 1.01
C PHE A 292 -10.78 -6.52 0.20
N HIS A 293 -9.93 -5.79 -0.52
CA HIS A 293 -10.14 -4.99 -1.71
C HIS A 293 -10.41 -5.85 -2.95
N THR A 294 -11.12 -6.96 -2.79
CA THR A 294 -11.72 -7.58 -3.95
C THR A 294 -12.92 -6.75 -4.35
N LYS A 295 -12.78 -6.02 -5.46
CA LYS A 295 -13.95 -5.53 -6.19
C LYS A 295 -14.62 -6.77 -6.78
N LEU A 296 -15.34 -7.51 -5.94
CA LEU A 296 -16.39 -8.37 -6.43
C LEU A 296 -17.37 -7.47 -7.17
N ASP A 297 -17.83 -7.86 -8.35
CA ASP A 297 -19.03 -7.24 -8.88
C ASP A 297 -20.13 -7.41 -7.81
N GLY A 298 -21.07 -6.47 -7.71
CA GLY A 298 -22.08 -6.50 -6.62
C GLY A 298 -22.92 -7.79 -6.55
N ALA A 299 -22.73 -8.74 -7.46
CA ALA A 299 -23.31 -10.07 -7.48
C ALA A 299 -22.40 -11.17 -6.89
N GLY A 300 -21.10 -10.93 -6.70
CA GLY A 300 -20.13 -11.92 -6.21
C GLY A 300 -19.66 -12.92 -7.26
N ILE A 301 -19.74 -12.57 -8.55
CA ILE A 301 -19.54 -13.45 -9.71
C ILE A 301 -18.24 -13.10 -10.45
N GLY A 302 -17.72 -11.88 -10.27
CA GLY A 302 -16.46 -11.45 -10.88
C GLY A 302 -15.56 -10.69 -9.93
N LEU A 303 -14.24 -10.91 -9.99
CA LEU A 303 -13.21 -10.21 -9.24
C LEU A 303 -12.53 -9.18 -10.16
N ARG A 304 -12.27 -7.96 -9.68
CA ARG A 304 -11.27 -7.10 -10.33
C ARG A 304 -9.90 -7.30 -9.71
N GLY A 305 -8.89 -7.41 -10.57
CA GLY A 305 -7.50 -7.50 -10.17
C GLY A 305 -6.74 -6.19 -10.36
N THR A 306 -5.41 -6.30 -10.31
CA THR A 306 -4.49 -5.20 -10.63
C THR A 306 -4.70 -4.70 -12.06
N SER A 307 -4.56 -3.39 -12.29
CA SER A 307 -4.75 -2.76 -13.62
C SER A 307 -6.16 -2.99 -14.19
N ILE A 308 -6.32 -3.08 -15.51
CA ILE A 308 -7.59 -3.40 -16.17
C ILE A 308 -7.65 -4.94 -16.31
N SER A 309 -7.85 -5.64 -15.19
CA SER A 309 -8.01 -7.10 -15.18
C SER A 309 -9.21 -7.57 -14.38
N TYR A 310 -9.76 -8.70 -14.82
CA TYR A 310 -10.99 -9.27 -14.29
C TYR A 310 -10.86 -10.80 -14.21
N ALA A 311 -11.47 -11.41 -13.21
CA ALA A 311 -11.70 -12.85 -13.17
C ALA A 311 -13.20 -13.11 -13.02
N TRP A 312 -13.75 -14.07 -13.76
CA TRP A 312 -15.17 -14.42 -13.73
C TRP A 312 -15.34 -15.89 -13.41
N ASP A 313 -16.21 -16.20 -12.45
CA ASP A 313 -16.51 -17.59 -12.11
C ASP A 313 -17.25 -18.29 -13.26
N ARG A 314 -16.69 -19.42 -13.72
CA ARG A 314 -17.27 -20.32 -14.73
C ARG A 314 -17.57 -21.70 -14.15
N GLY A 315 -17.68 -21.82 -12.83
CA GLY A 315 -18.07 -23.00 -12.08
C GLY A 315 -16.87 -23.83 -11.60
N THR A 316 -16.07 -24.37 -12.52
CA THR A 316 -14.88 -25.19 -12.18
C THR A 316 -13.55 -24.49 -12.47
N ALA A 317 -13.62 -23.27 -12.99
CA ALA A 317 -12.47 -22.44 -13.32
C ALA A 317 -12.91 -20.98 -13.32
N TRP A 318 -11.93 -20.11 -13.12
CA TRP A 318 -12.11 -18.67 -13.26
C TRP A 318 -11.52 -18.22 -14.59
N GLU A 319 -12.36 -17.56 -15.38
CA GLU A 319 -11.93 -16.90 -16.62
C GLU A 319 -11.31 -15.56 -16.27
N VAL A 320 -10.00 -15.46 -16.47
CA VAL A 320 -9.22 -14.26 -16.21
C VAL A 320 -8.91 -13.56 -17.51
N THR A 321 -9.26 -12.28 -17.58
CA THR A 321 -9.03 -11.39 -18.72
C THR A 321 -8.24 -10.17 -18.27
N GLY A 322 -7.40 -9.62 -19.14
CA GLY A 322 -6.58 -8.46 -18.78
C GLY A 322 -5.81 -7.87 -19.96
N THR A 323 -5.24 -6.68 -19.77
CA THR A 323 -4.48 -5.97 -20.82
C THR A 323 -3.08 -6.55 -21.06
N ASP A 324 -2.52 -7.20 -20.04
CA ASP A 324 -1.10 -7.55 -20.03
C ASP A 324 -0.84 -9.04 -20.29
N TRP A 325 -1.89 -9.82 -20.52
CA TRP A 325 -1.82 -11.27 -20.70
C TRP A 325 -2.96 -11.76 -21.60
N GLU A 326 -2.75 -12.92 -22.21
CA GLU A 326 -3.83 -13.61 -22.90
C GLU A 326 -4.90 -14.08 -21.91
N ASP A 327 -6.15 -14.02 -22.34
CA ASP A 327 -7.27 -14.58 -21.58
C ASP A 327 -6.98 -16.03 -21.19
N THR A 328 -7.23 -16.36 -19.94
CA THR A 328 -6.86 -17.65 -19.37
C THR A 328 -7.91 -18.21 -18.45
N LEU A 329 -7.98 -19.53 -18.36
CA LEU A 329 -8.77 -20.22 -17.35
C LEU A 329 -7.84 -20.69 -16.24
N ILE A 330 -8.12 -20.26 -15.01
CA ILE A 330 -7.42 -20.72 -13.80
C ILE A 330 -8.33 -21.72 -13.07
N PRO A 331 -7.94 -23.01 -12.95
CA PRO A 331 -8.74 -23.99 -12.24
C PRO A 331 -8.83 -23.69 -10.74
N VAL A 332 -10.04 -23.64 -10.20
CA VAL A 332 -10.32 -23.48 -8.77
C VAL A 332 -11.26 -24.58 -8.31
N PRO A 333 -10.87 -25.41 -7.32
CA PRO A 333 -11.75 -26.42 -6.76
C PRO A 333 -13.00 -25.77 -6.13
N PRO A 334 -14.17 -26.43 -6.16
CA PRO A 334 -15.40 -25.87 -5.59
C PRO A 334 -15.33 -25.51 -4.11
N GLU A 335 -14.42 -26.15 -3.37
CA GLU A 335 -14.26 -25.95 -1.93
C GLU A 335 -13.35 -24.77 -1.58
N GLU A 336 -12.74 -24.15 -2.59
CA GLU A 336 -11.91 -22.98 -2.41
C GLU A 336 -12.63 -21.70 -2.83
N GLU A 337 -12.57 -20.70 -1.97
CA GLU A 337 -13.07 -19.37 -2.26
C GLU A 337 -12.00 -18.54 -2.97
N ALA A 338 -12.35 -17.87 -4.07
CA ALA A 338 -11.44 -16.95 -4.73
C ALA A 338 -11.39 -15.61 -3.98
N LEU A 339 -10.20 -15.27 -3.49
CA LEU A 339 -9.96 -14.11 -2.63
C LEU A 339 -9.53 -12.86 -3.38
N HIS A 340 -8.76 -12.99 -4.46
CA HIS A 340 -8.22 -11.86 -5.22
C HIS A 340 -7.55 -12.28 -6.53
N LEU A 341 -7.47 -11.35 -7.48
CA LEU A 341 -6.70 -11.48 -8.70
C LEU A 341 -5.51 -10.51 -8.67
N THR A 342 -4.29 -11.01 -8.83
CA THR A 342 -3.07 -10.20 -8.91
C THR A 342 -2.18 -10.63 -10.07
N LYS A 343 -1.06 -9.94 -10.26
CA LYS A 343 -0.03 -10.24 -11.25
C LYS A 343 1.26 -10.64 -10.55
N ALA A 344 1.73 -11.86 -10.76
CA ALA A 344 2.98 -12.36 -10.19
C ALA A 344 3.73 -13.24 -11.20
N GLY A 345 5.07 -13.21 -11.19
CA GLY A 345 5.88 -13.99 -12.13
C GLY A 345 5.62 -13.69 -13.61
N GLY A 346 5.11 -12.49 -13.94
CA GLY A 346 4.78 -12.07 -15.30
C GLY A 346 3.39 -12.47 -15.80
N GLY A 347 2.57 -13.15 -15.01
CA GLY A 347 1.23 -13.60 -15.41
C GLY A 347 0.16 -13.40 -14.34
N PRO A 348 -1.11 -13.70 -14.68
CA PRO A 348 -2.23 -13.62 -13.74
C PRO A 348 -2.13 -14.71 -12.68
N VAL A 349 -2.36 -14.34 -11.42
CA VAL A 349 -2.42 -15.23 -10.28
C VAL A 349 -3.71 -14.99 -9.51
N LEU A 350 -4.48 -16.06 -9.33
CA LEU A 350 -5.67 -16.05 -8.50
C LEU A 350 -5.32 -16.55 -7.10
N LEU A 351 -5.61 -15.75 -6.09
CA LEU A 351 -5.51 -16.15 -4.70
C LEU A 351 -6.81 -16.81 -4.27
N THR A 352 -6.68 -17.94 -3.59
CA THR A 352 -7.80 -18.79 -3.18
C THR A 352 -7.61 -19.25 -1.75
N ARG A 353 -8.71 -19.57 -1.05
CA ARG A 353 -8.69 -20.04 0.33
C ARG A 353 -9.52 -21.28 0.53
N GLU A 354 -8.94 -22.24 1.24
CA GLU A 354 -9.61 -23.42 1.76
C GLU A 354 -9.35 -23.51 3.27
N GLY A 355 -10.34 -23.18 4.09
CA GLY A 355 -10.15 -23.10 5.55
C GLY A 355 -9.00 -22.15 5.91
N SER A 356 -7.91 -22.68 6.44
CA SER A 356 -6.73 -21.92 6.86
C SER A 356 -5.68 -21.71 5.76
N VAL A 357 -5.83 -22.37 4.62
CA VAL A 357 -4.79 -22.41 3.60
C VAL A 357 -5.10 -21.41 2.51
N VAL A 358 -4.23 -20.42 2.34
CA VAL A 358 -4.27 -19.48 1.20
C VAL A 358 -3.28 -19.93 0.14
N ARG A 359 -3.77 -20.10 -1.09
CA ARG A 359 -3.00 -20.58 -2.24
C ARG A 359 -2.97 -19.56 -3.36
N ALA A 360 -1.84 -19.49 -4.04
CA ALA A 360 -1.67 -18.81 -5.31
C ALA A 360 -1.83 -19.83 -6.44
N ARG A 361 -2.72 -19.52 -7.38
CA ARG A 361 -3.06 -20.36 -8.52
C ARG A 361 -2.78 -19.65 -9.82
N THR A 362 -2.10 -20.34 -10.72
CA THR A 362 -1.99 -19.97 -12.12
C THR A 362 -2.71 -21.03 -12.96
N ARG A 363 -2.64 -20.92 -14.29
CA ARG A 363 -3.12 -21.99 -15.18
C ARG A 363 -2.45 -23.33 -14.87
N ASP A 364 -1.15 -23.30 -14.57
CA ASP A 364 -0.30 -24.50 -14.58
C ASP A 364 0.23 -24.88 -13.19
N THR A 365 0.18 -23.96 -12.22
CA THR A 365 0.81 -24.13 -10.90
C THR A 365 -0.11 -23.72 -9.77
N VAL A 366 0.07 -24.39 -8.63
CA VAL A 366 -0.57 -24.06 -7.36
C VAL A 366 0.46 -24.20 -6.27
N HIS A 367 0.57 -23.20 -5.41
CA HIS A 367 1.38 -23.29 -4.19
C HIS A 367 0.70 -22.59 -3.03
N THR A 368 1.04 -23.04 -1.83
CA THR A 368 0.61 -22.39 -0.59
C THR A 368 1.39 -21.09 -0.41
N VAL A 369 0.67 -19.98 -0.27
CA VAL A 369 1.24 -18.68 0.12
C VAL A 369 1.39 -18.63 1.63
N VAL A 370 0.33 -19.03 2.35
CA VAL A 370 0.32 -19.02 3.81
C VAL A 370 -0.73 -19.97 4.38
N GLU A 371 -0.39 -20.63 5.48
CA GLU A 371 -1.34 -21.32 6.35
C GLU A 371 -1.63 -20.41 7.56
N PHE A 372 -2.84 -19.89 7.63
CA PHE A 372 -3.30 -18.97 8.66
C PHE A 372 -4.83 -19.00 8.79
N ASP A 373 -5.31 -19.28 10.01
CA ASP A 373 -6.74 -19.33 10.32
C ASP A 373 -7.41 -17.95 10.33
N GLY A 374 -6.62 -16.88 10.42
CA GLY A 374 -7.14 -15.53 10.57
C GLY A 374 -7.31 -14.74 9.26
N PRO A 375 -7.62 -13.45 9.40
CA PRO A 375 -7.58 -12.43 8.37
C PRO A 375 -6.29 -12.43 7.55
N VAL A 376 -6.41 -12.32 6.23
CA VAL A 376 -5.27 -12.05 5.34
C VAL A 376 -5.54 -10.69 4.72
N LEU A 377 -4.50 -9.87 4.52
CA LEU A 377 -4.55 -8.55 3.89
C LEU A 377 -3.93 -8.65 2.51
N LEU A 378 -4.63 -8.17 1.48
CA LEU A 378 -4.18 -8.31 0.09
C LEU A 378 -3.90 -6.95 -0.46
N HIS A 379 -2.72 -6.82 -1.07
CA HIS A 379 -2.36 -5.59 -1.69
C HIS A 379 -3.01 -5.47 -3.07
N HIS A 380 -3.77 -4.39 -3.28
CA HIS A 380 -4.55 -4.15 -4.49
C HIS A 380 -3.73 -3.98 -5.79
N GLY A 381 -2.42 -3.71 -5.68
CA GLY A 381 -1.53 -3.34 -6.78
C GLY A 381 -0.21 -4.12 -6.83
N LEU A 382 0.02 -5.04 -5.89
CA LEU A 382 1.32 -5.70 -5.67
C LEU A 382 1.08 -7.17 -5.32
N PRO A 383 2.00 -8.07 -5.71
CA PRO A 383 1.84 -9.49 -5.45
C PRO A 383 2.30 -9.86 -4.04
N TRP A 384 1.76 -9.23 -3.00
CA TRP A 384 2.02 -9.65 -1.62
C TRP A 384 0.75 -9.66 -0.78
N VAL A 385 0.79 -10.47 0.28
CA VAL A 385 -0.23 -10.57 1.31
C VAL A 385 0.37 -10.19 2.67
N ALA A 386 -0.43 -9.66 3.59
CA ALA A 386 0.00 -9.45 4.97
C ALA A 386 -0.86 -10.30 5.92
N VAL A 387 -0.22 -10.96 6.87
CA VAL A 387 -0.90 -11.77 7.89
C VAL A 387 -0.47 -11.34 9.28
N GLN A 388 -1.45 -11.18 10.15
CA GLN A 388 -1.20 -10.86 11.55
C GLN A 388 -1.06 -12.15 12.36
N ARG A 389 0.17 -12.60 12.61
CA ARG A 389 0.44 -13.83 13.37
C ARG A 389 0.10 -13.69 14.86
N SER A 390 0.19 -12.48 15.39
CA SER A 390 -0.11 -12.16 16.80
C SER A 390 -0.48 -10.68 16.94
N PRO A 391 -0.92 -10.23 18.12
CA PRO A 391 -1.09 -8.80 18.42
C PRO A 391 0.15 -7.93 18.21
N HIS A 392 1.32 -8.53 17.94
CA HIS A 392 2.60 -7.83 17.82
C HIS A 392 3.39 -8.16 16.55
N LEU A 393 2.89 -9.07 15.71
CA LEU A 393 3.64 -9.56 14.56
C LEU A 393 2.79 -9.56 13.30
N VAL A 394 3.20 -8.76 12.32
CA VAL A 394 2.73 -8.87 10.93
C VAL A 394 3.84 -9.45 10.06
N GLU A 395 3.49 -10.45 9.25
CA GLU A 395 4.34 -10.92 8.17
C GLU A 395 3.80 -10.42 6.84
N ILE A 396 4.67 -9.81 6.04
CA ILE A 396 4.42 -9.50 4.63
C ILE A 396 4.99 -10.64 3.82
N ILE A 397 4.17 -11.28 3.00
CA ILE A 397 4.48 -12.53 2.32
C ILE A 397 4.29 -12.32 0.83
N ASP A 398 5.30 -12.66 0.04
CA ASP A 398 5.24 -12.62 -1.41
C ASP A 398 4.28 -13.70 -1.94
N VAL A 399 3.36 -13.30 -2.82
CA VAL A 399 2.39 -14.20 -3.45
C VAL A 399 3.08 -15.18 -4.40
N ALA A 400 4.13 -14.77 -5.10
CA ALA A 400 4.78 -15.61 -6.10
C ALA A 400 5.54 -16.79 -5.48
N THR A 401 6.15 -16.57 -4.32
CA THR A 401 7.10 -17.51 -3.70
C THR A 401 6.63 -18.04 -2.35
N GLY A 402 5.69 -17.38 -1.68
CA GLY A 402 5.34 -17.66 -0.27
C GLY A 402 6.43 -17.22 0.72
N ALA A 403 7.47 -16.52 0.27
CA ALA A 403 8.54 -16.05 1.15
C ALA A 403 8.08 -14.86 1.99
N VAL A 404 8.49 -14.82 3.26
CA VAL A 404 8.29 -13.65 4.12
C VAL A 404 9.25 -12.55 3.65
N LEU A 405 8.68 -11.51 3.04
CA LEU A 405 9.39 -10.30 2.61
C LEU A 405 9.80 -9.45 3.81
N HIS A 406 8.86 -9.22 4.74
CA HIS A 406 9.09 -8.38 5.91
C HIS A 406 8.39 -8.91 7.15
N ARG A 407 9.00 -8.65 8.31
CA ARG A 407 8.38 -8.84 9.63
C ARG A 407 8.30 -7.50 10.35
N LEU A 408 7.09 -7.12 10.72
CA LEU A 408 6.82 -5.96 11.56
C LEU A 408 6.58 -6.47 12.97
N ASP A 409 7.60 -6.34 13.82
CA ASP A 409 7.60 -6.78 15.22
C ASP A 409 7.41 -5.55 16.12
N THR A 410 6.44 -5.62 17.03
CA THR A 410 6.11 -4.56 17.96
C THR A 410 6.50 -4.99 19.38
N ALA A 411 7.66 -4.49 19.83
CA ALA A 411 8.21 -4.78 21.16
C ALA A 411 7.39 -4.16 22.30
#